data_AF-A0A7C9VCH3-F1
#
_entry.id   AF-A0A7C9VCH3-F1
#
_cell.length_a   1.000
_cell.length_b   1.000
_cell.length_c   1.000
_cell.angle_alpha   90.00
_cell.angle_beta   90.00
_cell.angle_gamma   90.00
#
_symmetry.space_group_name_H-M   'P 1'
#
loop_
_entity.id
_entity.type
_entity.pdbx_description
1 polymer ?
#
loop_
_entity_poly.entity_id
_entity_poly.type
_entity_poly.pdbx_seq_one_letter_code
_entity_poly.pdbx_strand_id
1 'polypeptide(L)'
;AAPAPVAQPAKVGDAPPIAIRGVRRGGKLVLVDVALDEKNATHKDKEVQLFAEGPTPDWALPVPKLIQREADGVLRFAFELEGLPPGATADGAILKLTVAGPGGAYEVNAAVPPKTD
;
A
#
# COMPACT_ATOMS: atom_id res chain seq x y z
N ALA A 1 26.26 -9.81 17.29
CA ALA A 1 25.03 -9.07 16.94
C ALA A 1 24.65 -9.48 15.53
N ALA A 2 23.47 -10.07 15.32
CA ALA A 2 23.01 -10.48 13.99
C ALA A 2 22.33 -9.28 13.30
N PRO A 3 22.61 -9.00 12.00
CA PRO A 3 21.91 -7.96 11.26
C PRO A 3 20.45 -8.34 11.03
N ALA A 4 19.56 -7.33 11.06
CA ALA A 4 18.13 -7.46 10.81
C ALA A 4 17.85 -8.14 9.46
N PRO A 5 16.77 -8.94 9.32
CA PRO A 5 16.44 -9.58 8.05
C PRO A 5 16.14 -8.51 7.00
N VAL A 6 17.05 -8.40 6.04
CA VAL A 6 16.92 -7.55 4.87
C VAL A 6 15.78 -8.11 4.03
N ALA A 7 14.78 -7.28 3.70
CA ALA A 7 13.72 -7.66 2.77
C ALA A 7 14.36 -8.21 1.49
N GLN A 8 14.04 -9.47 1.15
CA GLN A 8 14.61 -10.10 -0.03
C GLN A 8 14.23 -9.28 -1.27
N PRO A 9 15.20 -8.88 -2.11
CA PRO A 9 14.89 -8.25 -3.38
C PRO A 9 14.10 -9.27 -4.22
N ALA A 10 12.92 -8.88 -4.70
CA ALA A 10 12.11 -9.69 -5.59
C ALA A 10 12.99 -10.20 -6.75
N LYS A 11 12.98 -11.51 -6.98
CA LYS A 11 13.73 -12.13 -8.09
C LYS A 11 13.21 -11.55 -9.40
N VAL A 12 14.13 -11.01 -10.21
CA VAL A 12 13.83 -10.57 -11.58
C VAL A 12 13.35 -11.79 -12.37
N GLY A 13 12.05 -11.81 -12.69
CA GLY A 13 11.38 -12.90 -13.43
C GLY A 13 10.06 -13.39 -12.80
N ASP A 14 9.84 -13.13 -11.51
CA ASP A 14 8.56 -13.36 -10.84
C ASP A 14 7.86 -12.00 -10.72
N ALA A 15 6.99 -11.68 -11.68
CA ALA A 15 6.07 -10.56 -11.48
C ALA A 15 5.12 -11.01 -10.36
N PRO A 16 5.14 -10.35 -9.18
CA PRO A 16 4.29 -10.79 -8.09
C PRO A 16 2.83 -10.72 -8.56
N PRO A 17 1.99 -11.71 -8.22
CA PRO A 17 0.59 -11.76 -8.64
C PRO A 17 -0.23 -10.55 -8.17
N ILE A 18 0.34 -9.77 -7.25
CA ILE A 18 -0.15 -8.52 -6.71
C ILE A 18 1.00 -7.52 -6.70
N ALA A 19 0.78 -6.32 -7.23
CA ALA A 19 1.76 -5.24 -7.18
C ALA A 19 1.08 -3.88 -6.89
N ILE A 20 1.72 -3.04 -6.07
CA ILE A 20 1.29 -1.65 -5.91
C ILE A 20 1.79 -0.86 -7.13
N ARG A 21 0.85 -0.34 -7.93
CA ARG A 21 1.14 0.46 -9.13
C ARG A 21 1.58 1.87 -8.80
N GLY A 22 0.95 2.47 -7.78
CA GLY A 22 1.18 3.86 -7.44
C GLY A 22 0.43 4.28 -6.18
N VAL A 23 0.95 5.35 -5.59
CA VAL A 23 0.37 6.03 -4.44
C VAL A 23 0.11 7.47 -4.85
N ARG A 24 -1.11 7.94 -4.66
CA ARG A 24 -1.54 9.30 -4.93
C ARG A 24 -2.10 9.92 -3.66
N ARG A 25 -2.04 11.24 -3.53
CA ARG A 25 -2.56 11.95 -2.38
C ARG A 25 -3.44 13.12 -2.82
N GLY A 26 -4.67 13.14 -2.34
CA GLY A 26 -5.61 14.25 -2.46
C GLY A 26 -5.89 14.85 -1.08
N GLY A 27 -5.10 15.84 -0.67
CA GLY A 27 -5.23 16.43 0.66
C GLY A 27 -4.83 15.46 1.79
N LYS A 28 -5.81 15.03 2.57
CA LYS A 28 -5.63 14.03 3.64
C LYS A 28 -5.84 12.60 3.14
N LEU A 29 -6.52 12.42 2.01
CA LEU A 29 -6.80 11.11 1.45
C LEU A 29 -5.61 10.62 0.64
N VAL A 30 -5.18 9.39 0.91
CA VAL A 30 -4.19 8.65 0.13
C VAL A 30 -4.91 7.56 -0.63
N LEU A 31 -4.64 7.52 -1.94
CA LEU A 31 -5.16 6.57 -2.90
C LEU A 31 -4.03 5.64 -3.29
N VAL A 32 -4.24 4.33 -3.18
CA VAL A 32 -3.26 3.31 -3.56
C VAL A 32 -3.86 2.44 -4.63
N ASP A 33 -3.24 2.42 -5.80
CA ASP A 33 -3.62 1.57 -6.91
C ASP A 33 -2.84 0.26 -6.82
N VAL A 34 -3.54 -0.86 -6.69
CA VAL A 34 -2.98 -2.22 -6.60
C VAL A 34 -3.37 -2.98 -7.86
N ALA A 35 -2.41 -3.40 -8.66
CA ALA A 35 -2.65 -4.29 -9.79
C ALA A 35 -2.69 -5.75 -9.33
N LEU A 36 -3.71 -6.47 -9.79
CA LEU A 36 -3.79 -7.91 -9.77
C LEU A 36 -3.43 -8.46 -11.15
N ASP A 37 -2.77 -9.62 -11.18
CA ASP A 37 -2.70 -10.40 -12.41
C ASP A 37 -4.12 -10.84 -12.85
N GLU A 38 -4.38 -10.89 -14.17
CA GLU A 38 -5.69 -11.23 -14.73
C GLU A 38 -6.24 -12.56 -14.21
N LYS A 39 -5.38 -13.53 -13.88
CA LYS A 39 -5.79 -14.82 -13.29
C LYS A 39 -6.36 -14.70 -11.88
N ASN A 40 -6.03 -13.62 -11.16
CA ASN A 40 -6.53 -13.33 -9.81
C ASN A 40 -7.66 -12.29 -9.81
N ALA A 41 -7.81 -11.50 -10.87
CA ALA A 41 -8.81 -10.43 -10.94
C ALA A 41 -10.29 -10.90 -10.97
N THR A 42 -10.57 -12.16 -11.32
CA THR A 42 -11.95 -12.61 -11.62
C THR A 42 -12.83 -12.84 -10.38
N HIS A 43 -12.25 -13.28 -9.25
CA HIS A 43 -13.01 -13.58 -8.02
C HIS A 43 -12.24 -13.36 -6.71
N LYS A 44 -10.93 -13.14 -6.79
CA LYS A 44 -10.02 -13.08 -5.62
C LYS A 44 -9.69 -11.65 -5.19
N ASP A 45 -10.19 -10.67 -5.92
CA ASP A 45 -10.11 -9.24 -5.58
C ASP A 45 -10.76 -8.90 -4.24
N LYS A 46 -11.76 -9.69 -3.80
CA LYS A 46 -12.40 -9.53 -2.48
C LYS A 46 -11.52 -9.98 -1.32
N GLU A 47 -10.53 -10.83 -1.60
CA GLU A 47 -9.60 -11.35 -0.59
C GLU A 47 -8.36 -10.45 -0.46
N VAL A 48 -8.23 -9.43 -1.33
CA VAL A 48 -7.14 -8.46 -1.27
C VAL A 48 -7.42 -7.42 -0.19
N GLN A 49 -6.51 -7.35 0.78
CA GLN A 49 -6.51 -6.35 1.84
C GLN A 49 -5.23 -5.52 1.74
N LEU A 50 -5.36 -4.22 1.94
CA LEU A 50 -4.22 -3.31 2.01
C LEU A 50 -4.13 -2.77 3.43
N PHE A 51 -2.93 -2.79 3.98
CA PHE A 51 -2.59 -2.21 5.27
C PHE A 51 -1.60 -1.08 5.04
N ALA A 52 -1.79 0.02 5.77
CA ALA A 52 -0.91 1.17 5.74
C ALA A 52 -0.40 1.44 7.16
N GLU A 53 0.91 1.42 7.32
CA GLU A 53 1.59 1.69 8.59
C GLU A 53 2.50 2.90 8.41
N GLY A 54 2.53 3.75 9.44
CA GLY A 54 3.43 4.90 9.46
C GLY A 54 4.90 4.50 9.59
N PRO A 55 5.83 5.45 9.40
CA PRO A 55 7.24 5.23 9.64
C PRO A 55 7.55 4.89 11.11
N THR A 56 6.69 5.31 12.05
CA THR A 56 6.79 4.98 13.47
C THR A 56 5.47 4.40 13.97
N PRO A 57 5.49 3.56 15.03
CA PRO A 57 4.28 2.93 15.58
C PRO A 57 3.31 3.93 16.23
N ASP A 58 3.74 5.17 16.49
CA ASP A 58 2.88 6.24 17.01
C ASP A 58 1.84 6.74 15.98
N TRP A 59 1.94 6.30 14.72
CA TRP A 59 0.99 6.66 13.67
C TRP A 59 -0.24 5.76 13.74
N ALA A 60 -1.40 6.35 14.02
CA ALA A 60 -2.68 5.65 14.05
C ALA A 60 -3.40 5.74 12.70
N LEU A 61 -2.75 5.25 11.63
CA LEU A 61 -3.34 5.27 10.29
C LEU A 61 -4.55 4.31 10.20
N PRO A 62 -5.68 4.75 9.62
CA PRO A 62 -6.82 3.89 9.37
C PRO A 62 -6.50 2.83 8.32
N VAL A 63 -7.14 1.67 8.44
CA VAL A 63 -6.98 0.57 7.48
C VAL A 63 -7.53 1.00 6.10
N PRO A 64 -6.72 0.92 5.03
CA PRO A 64 -7.18 1.21 3.68
C PRO A 64 -8.39 0.40 3.24
N LYS A 65 -9.39 1.11 2.72
CA LYS A 65 -10.63 0.52 2.22
C LYS A 65 -10.63 0.54 0.70
N LEU A 66 -11.05 -0.58 0.11
CA LEU A 66 -11.27 -0.66 -1.33
C LEU A 66 -12.43 0.25 -1.73
N ILE A 67 -12.16 1.28 -2.53
CA ILE A 67 -13.18 2.23 -2.99
C ILE A 67 -13.59 2.00 -4.44
N GLN A 68 -12.71 1.39 -5.25
CA GLN A 68 -12.97 1.20 -6.68
C GLN A 68 -12.23 -0.03 -7.21
N ARG A 69 -12.86 -0.71 -8.16
CA ARG A 69 -12.31 -1.86 -8.90
C ARG A 69 -12.35 -1.49 -10.37
N GLU A 70 -11.19 -1.35 -10.98
CA GLU A 70 -11.04 -1.05 -12.39
C GLU A 70 -11.15 -2.35 -13.22
N ALA A 71 -11.59 -2.24 -14.46
CA ALA A 71 -11.79 -3.38 -15.36
C ALA A 71 -10.49 -4.12 -15.69
N ASP A 72 -9.34 -3.43 -15.68
CA ASP A 72 -8.01 -3.99 -15.92
C ASP A 72 -7.41 -4.75 -14.71
N GLY A 73 -8.23 -5.18 -13.74
CA GLY A 73 -7.75 -5.85 -12.54
C GLY A 73 -7.00 -4.95 -11.56
N VAL A 74 -7.20 -3.62 -11.64
CA VAL A 74 -6.63 -2.67 -10.69
C VAL A 74 -7.62 -2.37 -9.57
N LEU A 75 -7.19 -2.53 -8.33
CA LEU A 75 -7.93 -2.22 -7.12
C LEU A 75 -7.44 -0.90 -6.54
N ARG A 76 -8.34 0.07 -6.37
CA ARG A 76 -8.01 1.35 -5.75
C ARG A 76 -8.48 1.36 -4.31
N PHE A 77 -7.52 1.40 -3.41
CA PHE A 77 -7.75 1.58 -1.98
C PHE A 77 -7.62 3.04 -1.61
N ALA A 78 -8.35 3.46 -0.58
CA ALA A 78 -8.25 4.79 -0.01
C ALA A 78 -8.18 4.71 1.51
N PHE A 79 -7.34 5.56 2.09
CA PHE A 79 -7.26 5.79 3.53
C PHE A 79 -6.90 7.25 3.80
N GLU A 80 -7.20 7.73 4.99
CA GLU A 80 -6.84 9.09 5.39
C GLU A 80 -5.55 9.08 6.19
N LEU A 81 -4.68 10.06 5.97
CA LEU A 81 -3.54 10.35 6.82
C LEU A 81 -4.03 11.02 8.11
N GLU A 82 -4.71 10.22 8.93
CA GLU A 82 -5.22 10.58 10.24
C GLU A 82 -4.36 9.93 11.33
N GLY A 83 -4.40 10.48 12.55
CA GLY A 83 -3.67 9.91 13.68
C GLY A 83 -2.16 10.12 13.62
N LEU A 84 -1.70 11.18 12.95
CA LEU A 84 -0.29 11.55 12.95
C LEU A 84 0.15 12.00 14.35
N PRO A 85 1.34 11.59 14.80
CA PRO A 85 1.88 12.09 16.05
C PRO A 85 2.15 13.61 15.97
N PRO A 86 2.11 14.30 17.12
CA PRO A 86 2.33 15.74 17.15
C PRO A 86 3.73 16.09 16.60
N GLY A 87 3.77 17.03 15.65
CA GLY A 87 5.01 17.44 14.97
C GLY A 87 5.44 16.55 13.81
N ALA A 88 4.73 15.44 13.53
CA ALA A 88 5.02 14.63 12.36
C ALA A 88 4.41 15.21 11.08
N THR A 89 5.16 15.07 9.99
CA THR A 89 4.74 15.53 8.66
C THR A 89 4.46 14.32 7.79
N ALA A 90 3.26 14.27 7.19
CA ALA A 90 2.93 13.23 6.22
C ALA A 90 3.67 13.39 4.90
N ASP A 91 4.00 14.62 4.52
CA ASP A 91 4.73 14.92 3.28
C ASP A 91 6.09 14.21 3.24
N GLY A 92 6.33 13.38 2.23
CA GLY A 92 7.58 12.63 2.10
C GLY A 92 7.79 11.53 3.14
N ALA A 93 6.83 11.30 4.04
CA ALA A 93 6.92 10.22 5.01
C ALA A 93 6.96 8.86 4.30
N ILE A 94 7.81 7.94 4.74
CA ILE A 94 7.84 6.59 4.20
C ILE A 94 6.76 5.79 4.92
N LEU A 95 5.69 5.43 4.20
CA LEU A 95 4.70 4.50 4.67
C LEU A 95 5.08 3.09 4.27
N LYS A 96 4.84 2.18 5.20
CA LYS A 96 4.89 0.76 4.93
C LYS A 96 3.50 0.34 4.46
N LEU A 97 3.42 -0.09 3.21
CA LEU A 97 2.19 -0.58 2.59
C LEU A 97 2.30 -2.09 2.43
N THR A 98 1.41 -2.82 3.09
CA THR A 98 1.37 -4.27 3.01
C THR A 98 0.09 -4.67 2.31
N VAL A 99 0.22 -5.25 1.12
CA VAL A 99 -0.91 -5.81 0.38
C VAL A 99 -0.94 -7.32 0.57
N ALA A 100 -2.00 -7.81 1.20
CA ALA A 100 -2.22 -9.23 1.46
C ALA A 100 -3.32 -9.75 0.53
N GLY A 101 -3.10 -10.91 -0.07
CA GLY A 101 -4.08 -11.59 -0.90
C GLY A 101 -3.84 -13.10 -0.99
N PRO A 102 -4.62 -13.80 -1.82
CA PRO A 102 -4.60 -15.27 -1.91
C PRO A 102 -3.32 -15.88 -2.51
N GLY A 103 -2.38 -15.05 -2.94
CA GLY A 103 -1.04 -15.44 -3.39
C GLY A 103 0.08 -15.07 -2.41
N GLY A 104 -0.24 -14.52 -1.23
CA GLY A 104 0.70 -14.05 -0.24
C GLY A 104 0.54 -12.58 0.12
N ALA A 105 1.45 -12.07 0.93
CA ALA A 105 1.52 -10.67 1.30
C ALA A 105 2.81 -10.04 0.77
N TYR A 106 2.68 -8.83 0.23
CA TYR A 106 3.78 -8.05 -0.32
C TYR A 106 3.85 -6.72 0.43
N GLU A 107 5.02 -6.46 1.01
CA GLU A 107 5.30 -5.21 1.71
C GLU A 107 6.14 -4.31 0.81
N VAL A 108 5.75 -3.05 0.70
CA VAL A 108 6.54 -2.01 0.03
C VAL A 108 6.62 -0.77 0.90
N ASN A 109 7.78 -0.12 0.85
CA ASN A 109 7.97 1.19 1.46
C ASN A 109 7.74 2.25 0.40
N ALA A 110 6.70 3.06 0.56
CA ALA A 110 6.33 4.11 -0.38
C ALA A 110 6.37 5.47 0.32
N ALA A 111 7.04 6.43 -0.31
CA ALA A 111 6.97 7.82 0.14
C ALA A 111 5.57 8.37 -0.14
N VAL A 112 4.98 9.03 0.85
CA VAL A 112 3.74 9.78 0.66
C VAL A 112 4.04 10.96 -0.26
N PRO A 113 3.38 11.05 -1.43
CA PRO A 113 3.57 12.18 -2.31
C PRO A 113 3.11 13.47 -1.61
N PRO A 114 3.68 14.62 -2.02
CA PRO A 114 3.32 15.88 -1.41
C PRO A 114 1.84 16.18 -1.61
N LYS A 115 1.26 16.93 -0.68
CA LYS A 115 -0.13 17.36 -0.83
C LYS A 115 -0.23 18.21 -2.10
N THR A 116 -0.88 17.66 -3.13
CA THR A 116 -1.30 18.44 -4.29
C THR A 116 -2.48 19.30 -3.85
N ASP A 117 -2.31 20.62 -3.94
CA ASP A 117 -3.32 21.63 -3.64
C ASP A 117 -4.44 21.65 -4.70
#